data_AF-F6HV04-F1
#
_entry.id   AF-F6HV04-F1
#
_cell.length_a   1.000
_cell.length_b   1.000
_cell.length_c   1.000
_cell.angle_alpha   90.00
_cell.angle_beta   90.00
_cell.angle_gamma   90.00
#
_symmetry.space_group_name_H-M   'P 1'
#
loop_
_entity.id
_entity.type
_entity.pdbx_description
1 polymer ?
#
loop_
_entity_poly.entity_id
_entity_poly.type
_entity_poly.pdbx_seq_one_letter_code
_entity_poly.pdbx_strand_id
1 'polypeptide(L)'
;MALRSLDNALPTTLERPKKQAKVAVSIQKQSDFGVNDENKAPLPPTADATIDYISFENLKVMPDPETQITGLTEGLDSKDWAKVCESLNDARRFALYHSALMAPILKSVVGAGEGHEEP
;
A
#
# COMPACT_ATOMS: atom_id res chain seq x y z
N MET A 1 -10.53 34.72 30.57
CA MET A 1 -10.05 34.26 29.26
C MET A 1 -10.91 33.09 28.83
N ALA A 2 -11.76 33.26 27.82
CA ALA A 2 -12.63 32.20 27.33
C ALA A 2 -11.85 31.34 26.31
N LEU A 3 -11.86 30.01 26.50
CA LEU A 3 -11.30 29.06 25.54
C LEU A 3 -12.19 29.04 24.30
N ARG A 4 -11.58 29.26 23.14
CA ARG A 4 -12.22 29.20 21.82
C ARG A 4 -12.34 27.73 21.43
N SER A 5 -13.57 27.23 21.27
CA SER A 5 -13.83 25.88 20.78
C SER A 5 -13.29 25.74 19.35
N LEU A 6 -12.47 24.71 19.13
CA LEU A 6 -11.96 24.38 17.80
C LEU A 6 -12.99 23.51 17.10
N ASP A 7 -13.81 24.14 16.27
CA ASP A 7 -14.68 23.45 15.30
C ASP A 7 -13.82 22.98 14.13
N ASN A 8 -13.23 21.79 14.26
CA ASN A 8 -12.51 21.09 13.19
C ASN A 8 -13.41 19.99 12.61
N ALA A 9 -14.54 20.38 12.02
CA ALA A 9 -15.30 19.49 11.16
C ALA A 9 -14.75 19.61 9.72
N LEU A 10 -14.25 18.51 9.17
CA LEU A 10 -13.90 18.43 7.75
C LEU A 10 -15.19 18.62 6.91
N PRO A 11 -15.19 19.43 5.83
CA PRO A 11 -16.38 19.63 5.03
C PRO A 11 -16.77 18.33 4.29
N THR A 12 -17.83 17.69 4.76
CA THR A 12 -18.44 16.50 4.15
C THR A 12 -19.35 16.90 2.98
N THR A 13 -18.80 17.44 1.89
CA THR A 13 -19.54 17.61 0.63
C THR A 13 -18.66 17.25 -0.56
N LEU A 14 -18.74 15.99 -1.00
CA LEU A 14 -18.25 15.56 -2.31
C LEU A 14 -19.25 16.05 -3.37
N GLU A 15 -19.11 17.31 -3.80
CA GLU A 15 -19.90 17.87 -4.91
C GLU A 15 -19.27 17.42 -6.23
N ARG A 16 -19.84 16.37 -6.84
CA ARG A 16 -19.47 15.87 -8.18
C ARG A 16 -19.85 16.92 -9.23
N PRO A 17 -18.92 17.51 -10.00
CA PRO A 17 -19.31 18.40 -11.08
C PRO A 17 -19.96 17.60 -12.23
N LYS A 18 -21.27 17.79 -12.42
CA LYS A 18 -21.98 17.46 -13.67
C LYS A 18 -21.67 18.56 -14.69
N LYS A 19 -20.92 18.24 -15.75
CA LYS A 19 -21.02 18.99 -17.02
C LYS A 19 -21.08 18.01 -18.20
N GLN A 20 -22.25 18.00 -18.84
CA GLN A 20 -22.46 17.44 -20.17
C GLN A 20 -22.01 18.47 -21.22
N ALA A 21 -21.32 18.03 -22.26
CA ALA A 21 -21.39 18.64 -23.59
C ALA A 21 -20.94 17.61 -24.64
N LYS A 22 -21.81 17.37 -25.61
CA LYS A 22 -21.55 16.51 -26.78
C LYS A 22 -20.68 17.30 -27.76
N VAL A 23 -19.55 16.74 -28.19
CA VAL A 23 -18.91 17.13 -29.47
C VAL A 23 -18.49 15.85 -30.17
N ALA A 24 -19.16 15.58 -31.30
CA ALA A 24 -18.76 14.57 -32.26
C ALA A 24 -17.46 15.03 -32.94
N VAL A 25 -16.41 14.20 -32.91
CA VAL A 25 -15.25 14.38 -33.78
C VAL A 25 -15.14 13.16 -34.68
N SER A 26 -15.24 13.47 -35.97
CA SER A 26 -15.18 12.55 -37.10
C SER A 26 -13.86 11.79 -37.13
N ILE A 27 -13.92 10.48 -37.36
CA ILE A 27 -12.78 9.64 -37.67
C ILE A 27 -12.31 10.02 -39.08
N GLN A 28 -11.15 10.67 -39.19
CA GLN A 28 -10.48 10.85 -40.47
C GLN A 28 -9.07 10.24 -40.41
N LYS A 29 -8.89 9.27 -41.30
CA LYS A 29 -7.67 8.52 -41.60
C LYS A 29 -6.62 9.43 -42.24
N GLN A 30 -5.41 9.47 -41.69
CA GLN A 30 -4.17 9.92 -42.35
C GLN A 30 -3.03 9.10 -41.73
N SER A 31 -2.59 8.01 -42.35
CA SER A 31 -1.54 7.93 -43.40
C SER A 31 -0.16 8.33 -42.88
N ASP A 32 0.64 7.29 -42.67
CA ASP A 32 2.08 7.21 -42.38
C ASP A 32 2.93 8.18 -43.20
N PHE A 33 3.78 8.99 -42.55
CA PHE A 33 5.10 9.43 -43.04
C PHE A 33 5.94 9.89 -41.85
N GLY A 34 7.14 9.32 -41.74
CA GLY A 34 8.02 9.38 -40.58
C GLY A 34 8.38 10.79 -40.10
N VAL A 35 8.25 10.97 -38.79
CA VAL A 35 8.90 12.01 -38.02
C VAL A 35 9.59 11.27 -36.88
N ASN A 36 10.89 11.50 -36.68
CA ASN A 36 11.57 10.97 -35.50
C ASN A 36 10.85 11.50 -34.26
N ASP A 37 10.29 10.59 -33.46
CA ASP A 37 9.55 10.91 -32.23
C ASP A 37 10.56 11.15 -31.09
N GLU A 38 11.48 12.11 -31.28
CA GLU A 38 12.50 12.47 -30.29
C GLU A 38 11.89 13.25 -29.09
N ASN A 39 10.62 13.67 -29.22
CA ASN A 39 9.82 14.23 -28.13
C ASN A 39 8.77 13.24 -27.63
N LYS A 40 9.17 11.97 -27.48
CA LYS A 40 8.38 11.04 -26.68
C LYS A 40 8.64 11.39 -25.22
N ALA A 41 7.63 11.94 -24.53
CA ALA A 41 7.66 12.01 -23.08
C ALA A 41 8.03 10.61 -22.54
N PRO A 42 8.98 10.50 -21.59
CA PRO A 42 9.28 9.23 -20.96
C PRO A 42 7.97 8.54 -20.59
N LEU A 43 7.83 7.28 -20.98
CA LEU A 43 6.68 6.46 -20.58
C LEU A 43 6.51 6.65 -19.08
N PRO A 44 5.29 6.95 -18.58
CA PRO A 44 5.08 7.12 -17.16
C PRO A 44 5.66 5.89 -16.45
N PRO A 45 6.32 6.07 -15.29
CA PRO A 45 6.89 4.96 -14.55
C PRO A 45 5.86 3.85 -14.46
N THR A 46 6.29 2.64 -14.80
CA THR A 46 5.51 1.40 -14.79
C THR A 46 4.57 1.41 -13.59
N ALA A 47 3.27 1.50 -13.87
CA ALA A 47 2.14 1.44 -12.94
C ALA A 47 2.47 1.84 -11.49
N ASP A 48 2.08 3.06 -11.08
CA ASP A 48 2.02 3.43 -9.67
C ASP A 48 1.35 2.28 -8.88
N ALA A 49 2.12 1.61 -8.03
CA ALA A 49 1.66 0.41 -7.34
C ALA A 49 0.58 0.83 -6.34
N THR A 50 -0.69 0.73 -6.74
CA THR A 50 -1.81 1.09 -5.87
C THR A 50 -2.06 -0.04 -4.87
N ILE A 51 -2.00 0.29 -3.58
CA ILE A 51 -2.27 -0.65 -2.50
C ILE A 51 -3.64 -0.36 -1.92
N ASP A 52 -4.59 -1.26 -2.19
CA ASP A 52 -5.93 -1.17 -1.63
C ASP A 52 -5.93 -1.51 -0.15
N TYR A 53 -6.59 -0.66 0.64
CA TYR A 53 -6.81 -0.93 2.05
C TYR A 53 -7.84 -2.05 2.24
N ILE A 54 -7.48 -3.07 3.01
CA ILE A 54 -8.38 -4.18 3.36
C ILE A 54 -8.80 -4.05 4.83
N SER A 55 -10.11 -3.95 5.05
CA SER A 55 -10.71 -3.95 6.39
C SER A 55 -10.45 -5.27 7.12
N PHE A 56 -10.47 -5.20 8.46
CA PHE A 56 -10.18 -6.34 9.32
C PHE A 56 -11.05 -7.56 9.02
N GLU A 57 -12.36 -7.34 8.85
CA GLU A 57 -13.34 -8.41 8.64
C GLU A 57 -13.15 -9.16 7.31
N ASN A 58 -12.44 -8.56 6.35
CA ASN A 58 -12.20 -9.12 5.03
C ASN A 58 -10.84 -9.82 4.92
N LEU A 59 -10.03 -9.83 5.98
CA LEU A 59 -8.76 -10.55 6.00
C LEU A 59 -9.05 -12.06 5.99
N LYS A 60 -8.48 -12.76 5.02
CA LYS A 60 -8.62 -14.21 4.90
C LYS A 60 -7.48 -14.91 5.61
N VAL A 61 -7.75 -16.11 6.11
CA VAL A 61 -6.72 -17.02 6.62
C VAL A 61 -5.68 -17.28 5.53
N MET A 62 -4.43 -17.41 5.96
CA MET A 62 -3.29 -17.66 5.11
C MET A 62 -3.17 -19.17 4.82
N PRO A 63 -2.98 -19.60 3.56
CA PRO A 63 -3.07 -21.02 3.20
C PRO A 63 -1.91 -21.87 3.74
N ASP A 64 -0.77 -21.26 4.05
CA ASP A 64 0.39 -21.95 4.63
C ASP A 64 1.24 -20.99 5.47
N PRO A 65 0.89 -20.78 6.74
CA PRO A 65 1.53 -19.76 7.58
C PRO A 65 2.96 -20.13 7.98
N GLU A 66 3.31 -21.43 8.05
CA GLU A 66 4.64 -21.88 8.48
C GLU A 66 5.74 -21.60 7.45
N THR A 67 5.43 -21.65 6.16
CA THR A 67 6.39 -21.27 5.12
C THR A 67 6.44 -19.75 4.94
N GLN A 68 5.28 -19.08 5.01
CA GLN A 68 5.18 -17.64 4.77
C GLN A 68 5.79 -16.77 5.87
N ILE A 69 5.90 -17.28 7.10
CA ILE A 69 6.52 -16.53 8.22
C ILE A 69 8.00 -16.22 7.95
N THR A 70 8.68 -17.04 7.14
CA THR A 70 10.08 -16.80 6.74
C THR A 70 10.20 -15.63 5.77
N GLY A 71 9.30 -15.57 4.77
CA GLY A 71 9.23 -14.47 3.81
C GLY A 71 8.78 -13.14 4.42
N LEU A 72 8.07 -13.17 5.56
CA LEU A 72 7.60 -11.96 6.23
C LEU A 72 8.73 -11.01 6.58
N THR A 73 9.82 -11.51 7.17
CA THR A 73 10.94 -10.68 7.61
C THR A 73 11.69 -10.08 6.41
N GLU A 74 11.88 -10.87 5.35
CA GLU A 74 12.48 -10.38 4.09
C GLU A 74 11.62 -9.30 3.44
N GLY A 75 10.30 -9.47 3.46
CA GLY A 75 9.37 -8.51 2.90
C GLY A 75 9.32 -7.19 3.67
N LEU A 76 9.46 -7.23 5.00
CA LEU A 76 9.57 -6.04 5.84
C LEU A 76 10.90 -5.28 5.67
N ASP A 77 11.99 -5.97 5.30
CA ASP A 77 13.29 -5.37 4.99
C ASP A 77 13.41 -4.91 3.52
N SER A 78 12.35 -5.06 2.73
CA SER A 78 12.36 -4.70 1.32
C SER A 78 12.56 -3.19 1.09
N LYS A 79 13.34 -2.85 0.06
CA LYS A 79 13.45 -1.47 -0.46
C LYS A 79 12.22 -1.03 -1.25
N ASP A 80 11.44 -2.01 -1.71
CA ASP A 80 10.16 -1.78 -2.38
C ASP A 80 9.07 -1.53 -1.34
N TRP A 81 8.57 -0.30 -1.29
CA TRP A 81 7.55 0.12 -0.33
C TRP A 81 6.23 -0.64 -0.49
N ALA A 82 5.88 -1.08 -1.70
CA ALA A 82 4.68 -1.85 -1.93
C ALA A 82 4.81 -3.25 -1.34
N LYS A 83 5.97 -3.89 -1.51
CA LYS A 83 6.29 -5.17 -0.84
C LYS A 83 6.27 -5.03 0.68
N VAL A 84 6.74 -3.91 1.24
CA VAL A 84 6.64 -3.65 2.69
C VAL A 84 5.18 -3.57 3.14
N CYS A 85 4.33 -2.84 2.41
CA CYS A 85 2.91 -2.73 2.73
C CYS A 85 2.17 -4.07 2.62
N GLU A 86 2.49 -4.90 1.63
CA GLU A 86 1.98 -6.28 1.53
C GLU A 86 2.41 -7.11 2.74
N SER A 87 3.69 -7.05 3.11
CA SER A 87 4.24 -7.77 4.27
C SER A 87 3.62 -7.32 5.59
N LEU A 88 3.30 -6.04 5.75
CA LEU A 88 2.56 -5.53 6.90
C LEU A 88 1.11 -6.06 6.94
N ASN A 89 0.48 -6.25 5.79
CA ASN A 89 -0.83 -6.93 5.73
C ASN A 89 -0.71 -8.37 6.21
N ASP A 90 0.32 -9.08 5.79
CA ASP A 90 0.58 -10.45 6.23
C ASP A 90 0.89 -10.51 7.73
N ALA A 91 1.69 -9.58 8.26
CA ALA A 91 1.94 -9.45 9.70
C ALA A 91 0.62 -9.31 10.48
N ARG A 92 -0.32 -8.49 9.98
CA ARG A 92 -1.66 -8.35 10.57
C ARG A 92 -2.42 -9.68 10.54
N ARG A 93 -2.35 -10.45 9.45
CA ARG A 93 -2.99 -11.77 9.33
C ARG A 93 -2.37 -12.79 10.29
N PHE A 94 -1.05 -12.80 10.41
CA PHE A 94 -0.34 -13.62 11.39
C PHE A 94 -0.76 -13.29 12.81
N ALA A 95 -0.82 -12.00 13.18
CA ALA A 95 -1.26 -11.59 14.51
C ALA A 95 -2.68 -12.06 14.86
N LEU A 96 -3.54 -12.27 13.85
CA LEU A 96 -4.92 -12.69 14.03
C LEU A 96 -5.12 -14.19 14.10
N TYR A 97 -4.49 -14.93 13.19
CA TYR A 97 -4.76 -16.36 13.02
C TYR A 97 -3.63 -17.24 13.57
N HIS A 98 -2.41 -16.70 13.65
CA HIS A 98 -1.19 -17.47 13.91
C HIS A 98 -0.19 -16.68 14.79
N SER A 99 -0.68 -15.96 15.79
CA SER A 99 0.13 -15.02 16.59
C SER A 99 1.36 -15.67 17.24
N ALA A 100 1.26 -16.94 17.60
CA ALA A 100 2.35 -17.74 18.14
C ALA A 100 3.57 -17.83 17.19
N LEU A 101 3.35 -17.85 15.87
CA LEU A 101 4.44 -17.91 14.89
C LEU A 101 5.25 -16.60 14.83
N MET A 102 4.65 -15.48 15.26
CA MET A 102 5.34 -14.18 15.30
C MET A 102 6.18 -14.00 16.57
N ALA A 103 5.97 -14.80 17.61
CA ALA A 103 6.69 -14.68 18.87
C ALA A 103 8.23 -14.65 18.73
N PRO A 104 8.90 -15.53 17.95
CA PRO A 104 10.36 -15.47 17.77
C PRO A 104 10.82 -14.18 17.08
N ILE A 105 10.03 -13.65 16.13
CA ILE A 105 10.34 -12.39 15.43
C ILE A 105 10.19 -11.21 16.38
N LEU A 106 9.11 -11.17 17.15
CA LEU A 106 8.88 -10.10 18.13
C LEU A 106 9.90 -10.14 19.27
N LYS A 107 10.40 -11.33 19.64
CA LYS A 107 11.44 -11.48 20.64
C LYS A 107 12.73 -10.76 20.24
N SER A 108 13.14 -10.77 18.96
CA SER A 108 14.33 -10.02 18.54
C SER A 108 14.11 -8.50 18.59
N VAL A 109 12.88 -8.04 18.39
CA VAL A 109 12.51 -6.62 18.43
C VAL A 109 12.41 -6.10 19.86
N VAL A 110 11.78 -6.86 20.76
CA VAL A 110 11.54 -6.47 22.16
C VAL A 110 12.74 -6.81 23.06
N GLY A 111 13.45 -7.90 22.77
CA GLY A 111 14.53 -8.45 23.60
C GLY A 111 15.92 -7.84 23.34
N ALA A 112 16.07 -6.91 22.39
CA ALA A 112 17.33 -6.21 22.15
C ALA A 112 17.78 -5.30 23.33
N GLY A 113 16.99 -5.23 24.42
CA GLY A 113 17.30 -4.50 25.65
C GLY A 113 17.60 -5.36 26.89
N GLU A 114 17.50 -6.70 26.84
CA GLU A 114 17.87 -7.53 27.99
C GLU A 114 19.32 -7.97 27.85
N GLY A 115 20.15 -7.34 28.69
CA GLY A 115 21.58 -7.55 28.77
C GLY A 115 21.94 -9.02 28.97
N HIS A 116 23.07 -9.33 28.35
CA HIS A 116 23.95 -10.42 28.68
C HIS A 116 24.17 -10.49 30.20
N GLU A 117 23.46 -11.37 30.89
CA GLU A 117 23.86 -11.92 32.18
C GLU A 117 24.15 -13.40 31.94
N GLU A 118 25.42 -13.67 31.61
CA GLU A 118 25.98 -15.02 31.61
C GLU A 118 26.47 -15.33 33.05
N PRO A 119 26.23 -16.55 33.57
CA PRO A 119 26.67 -16.98 34.91
C PRO A 119 28.19 -17.10 35.08
#